data_AF-A0A969DHQ7-F1
#
_entry.id   AF-A0A969DHQ7-F1
#
_cell.length_a   1.000
_cell.length_b   1.000
_cell.length_c   1.000
_cell.angle_alpha   90.00
_cell.angle_beta   90.00
_cell.angle_gamma   90.00
#
_symmetry.space_group_name_H-M   'P 1'
#
loop_
_entity.id
_entity.type
_entity.pdbx_description
1 polymer ?
#
loop_
_entity_poly.entity_id
_entity_poly.type
_entity_poly.pdbx_seq_one_letter_code
_entity_poly.pdbx_strand_id
1 'polypeptide(L)'
;MNEQIKSKDVAPSSSLCSNPVLLEYTINDNIQPIKKECELLVIACDPRNLYNICDYTTEELAIFNKLKNFTFHTSLLQVQIDNPPPQLVTYPGIFAPKVLEQMDGSVYAYRNESAKQFGSKLANEMAYNLVTVYQLQGEAETALPPNEFDKILKQQLTDSNWWPFSTEYKVLKTFTTPYFDHFSNEGLFEEKLPWKILNLQGKNKTLYVHGFTCFESVLHCWDYAELVLNFVGSAEKPLPTELNAPIVILGAGVSGLLFATRLKRLGYTNIEILESTDRYCGKTYTITKNEPYPGESPENTVCELGTCYLSPAYDHLIEDLKEFFVDNAPINFAEGEPNFRGIVIKGEFEEPYLPENAILSQQEYILLKAKALLNLPPDVAPEVVMSKIALALAKYSVLHWKLWVHKRRCH
;
A
#
# COMPACT_ATOMS: atom_id res chain seq x y z
N MET A 1 47.21 -3.65 26.30
CA MET A 1 47.92 -2.50 26.90
C MET A 1 47.20 -1.26 26.37
N ASN A 2 46.45 -0.60 27.27
CA ASN A 2 45.91 0.77 27.28
C ASN A 2 45.48 1.40 25.93
N GLU A 3 44.26 1.93 25.76
CA GLU A 3 43.62 2.90 26.64
C GLU A 3 42.09 2.80 26.63
N GLN A 4 41.51 2.86 27.84
CA GLN A 4 40.11 3.10 28.12
C GLN A 4 39.76 4.54 27.72
N ILE A 5 38.78 4.72 26.82
CA ILE A 5 38.08 6.00 26.71
C ILE A 5 37.03 6.01 27.82
N LYS A 6 37.36 6.75 28.88
CA LYS A 6 36.46 7.13 29.95
C LYS A 6 35.28 7.92 29.36
N SER A 7 34.06 7.39 29.49
CA SER A 7 32.85 8.18 29.31
C SER A 7 32.89 9.31 30.35
N LYS A 8 33.06 10.54 29.87
CA LYS A 8 32.88 11.73 30.70
C LYS A 8 31.43 11.78 31.16
N ASP A 9 31.29 12.04 32.46
CA ASP A 9 30.06 12.41 33.14
C ASP A 9 29.27 13.45 32.33
N VAL A 10 28.18 12.99 31.72
CA VAL A 10 27.08 13.86 31.32
C VAL A 10 26.19 13.93 32.53
N ALA A 11 26.24 15.06 33.23
CA ALA A 11 25.26 15.38 34.26
C ALA A 11 23.85 15.20 33.65
N PRO A 12 22.91 14.52 34.33
CA PRO A 12 21.53 14.47 33.86
C PRO A 12 20.99 15.89 33.96
N SER A 13 20.83 16.56 32.82
CA SER A 13 20.10 17.82 32.77
C SER A 13 18.67 17.51 33.17
N SER A 14 18.32 17.96 34.36
CA SER A 14 17.00 17.92 34.95
C SER A 14 15.91 18.44 34.00
N SER A 15 14.80 17.70 34.00
CA SER A 15 13.44 18.07 33.61
C SER A 15 13.19 18.44 32.15
N LEU A 16 12.75 17.45 31.37
CA LEU A 16 11.61 17.63 30.49
C LEU A 16 10.51 16.66 30.95
N CYS A 17 9.89 16.97 32.10
CA CYS A 17 8.55 16.48 32.37
C CYS A 17 7.62 17.15 31.35
N SER A 18 7.58 16.66 30.12
CA SER A 18 6.38 16.84 29.32
C SER A 18 5.29 16.02 30.00
N ASN A 19 4.15 16.66 30.25
CA ASN A 19 2.98 15.99 30.82
C ASN A 19 2.63 14.74 29.97
N PRO A 20 2.05 13.68 30.56
CA PRO A 20 1.51 12.58 29.79
C PRO A 20 0.48 13.11 28.78
N VAL A 21 0.31 12.39 27.67
CA VAL A 21 -0.71 12.71 26.68
C VAL A 21 -2.06 12.26 27.24
N LEU A 22 -3.04 13.18 27.23
CA LEU A 22 -4.39 12.91 27.70
C LEU A 22 -5.28 12.53 26.51
N LEU A 23 -5.97 11.41 26.63
CA LEU A 23 -6.97 10.95 25.68
C LEU A 23 -8.34 10.88 26.34
N GLU A 24 -9.36 11.29 25.58
CA GLU A 24 -10.76 11.10 25.93
C GLU A 24 -11.48 10.48 24.73
N TYR A 25 -12.07 9.30 24.90
CA TYR A 25 -12.74 8.57 23.82
C TYR A 25 -13.90 7.70 24.32
N THR A 26 -14.77 7.26 23.41
CA THR A 26 -15.86 6.33 23.69
C THR A 26 -15.71 5.05 22.86
N ILE A 27 -16.28 3.95 23.32
CA ILE A 27 -16.29 2.66 22.59
C ILE A 27 -17.74 2.29 22.30
N ASN A 28 -18.07 1.99 21.03
CA ASN A 28 -19.39 1.52 20.59
C ASN A 28 -20.56 2.40 21.09
N ASP A 29 -20.46 3.72 20.90
CA ASP A 29 -21.46 4.71 21.33
C ASP A 29 -21.77 4.70 22.84
N ASN A 30 -20.87 4.14 23.68
CA ASN A 30 -21.00 4.27 25.13
C ASN A 30 -21.03 5.74 25.54
N ILE A 31 -22.01 6.09 26.39
CA ILE A 31 -22.26 7.46 26.81
C ILE A 31 -21.17 7.99 27.76
N GLN A 32 -20.46 7.08 28.45
CA GLN A 32 -19.42 7.47 29.41
C GLN A 32 -18.05 7.53 28.73
N PRO A 33 -17.43 8.71 28.63
CA PRO A 33 -16.10 8.85 28.04
C PRO A 33 -15.04 8.19 28.93
N ILE A 34 -14.14 7.45 28.28
CA ILE A 34 -12.94 6.89 28.89
C ILE A 34 -11.86 7.96 28.84
N LYS A 35 -11.30 8.29 30.01
CA LYS A 35 -10.15 9.18 30.12
C LYS A 35 -8.90 8.35 30.38
N LYS A 36 -7.84 8.59 29.60
CA LYS A 36 -6.59 7.84 29.70
C LYS A 36 -5.40 8.78 29.56
N GLU A 37 -4.37 8.50 30.35
CA GLU A 37 -3.04 9.08 30.19
C GLU A 37 -2.14 8.06 29.49
N CYS A 38 -1.33 8.52 28.55
CA CYS A 38 -0.26 7.71 27.96
C CYS A 38 1.08 8.45 27.93
N GLU A 39 2.15 7.67 28.00
CA GLU A 39 3.53 8.18 27.93
C GLU A 39 4.01 8.34 26.48
N LEU A 40 3.32 7.70 25.53
CA LEU A 40 3.56 7.84 24.10
C LEU A 40 2.24 7.72 23.34
N LEU A 41 1.99 8.70 22.47
CA LEU A 41 0.93 8.66 21.47
C LEU A 41 1.55 8.34 20.10
N VAL A 42 0.95 7.42 19.36
CA VAL A 42 1.35 7.10 17.99
C VAL A 42 0.17 7.37 17.06
N ILE A 43 0.33 8.31 16.14
CA ILE A 43 -0.64 8.61 15.09
C ILE A 43 -0.35 7.73 13.88
N ALA A 44 -1.15 6.69 13.70
CA ALA A 44 -1.04 5.71 12.63
C ALA A 44 -2.23 5.73 11.66
N CYS A 45 -2.97 6.84 11.63
CA CYS A 45 -4.06 7.16 10.71
C CYS A 45 -3.82 8.52 10.01
N ASP A 46 -4.71 8.89 9.07
CA ASP A 46 -4.70 10.21 8.45
C ASP A 46 -4.92 11.30 9.52
N PRO A 47 -3.95 12.21 9.76
CA PRO A 47 -4.06 13.21 10.81
C PRO A 47 -5.19 14.21 10.55
N ARG A 48 -5.65 14.38 9.30
CA ARG A 48 -6.78 15.27 8.97
C ARG A 48 -8.08 14.82 9.63
N ASN A 49 -8.24 13.52 9.88
CA ASN A 49 -9.40 12.98 10.59
C ASN A 49 -9.42 13.36 12.08
N LEU A 50 -8.33 13.95 12.58
CA LEU A 50 -8.16 14.29 13.99
C LEU A 50 -8.17 15.81 14.25
N TYR A 51 -8.44 16.67 13.26
CA TYR A 51 -8.36 18.14 13.39
C TYR A 51 -9.23 18.77 14.51
N ASN A 52 -10.28 18.08 14.94
CA ASN A 52 -11.14 18.52 16.04
C ASN A 52 -11.07 17.59 17.25
N ILE A 53 -10.10 16.67 17.24
CA ILE A 53 -9.92 15.64 18.27
C ILE A 53 -8.58 15.86 18.96
N CYS A 54 -7.51 16.05 18.19
CA CYS A 54 -6.17 16.34 18.68
C CYS A 54 -5.92 17.86 18.77
N ASP A 55 -5.17 18.26 19.78
CA ASP A 55 -4.68 19.60 20.04
C ASP A 55 -3.44 19.94 19.19
N TYR A 56 -3.56 19.79 17.87
CA TYR A 56 -2.45 20.03 16.97
C TYR A 56 -1.91 21.47 17.06
N THR A 57 -0.59 21.56 17.07
CA THR A 57 0.14 22.82 16.97
C THR A 57 -0.06 23.46 15.59
N THR A 58 0.22 24.77 15.50
CA THR A 58 0.21 25.49 14.22
C THR A 58 1.18 24.89 13.20
N GLU A 59 2.33 24.37 13.65
CA GLU A 59 3.31 23.72 12.79
C GLU A 59 2.76 22.41 12.18
N GLU A 60 2.10 21.59 13.00
CA GLU A 60 1.45 20.35 12.58
C GLU A 60 0.32 20.62 11.57
N LEU A 61 -0.59 21.55 11.89
CA LEU A 61 -1.68 21.92 11.00
C LEU A 61 -1.16 22.48 9.66
N ALA A 62 -0.09 23.26 9.67
CA ALA A 62 0.51 23.80 8.44
C ALA A 62 1.05 22.71 7.49
N ILE A 63 1.47 21.56 8.04
CA ILE A 63 1.91 20.40 7.26
C ILE A 63 0.71 19.56 6.83
N PHE A 64 -0.18 19.19 7.75
CA PHE A 64 -1.29 18.28 7.48
C PHE A 64 -2.28 18.88 6.49
N ASN A 65 -2.47 20.20 6.48
CA ASN A 65 -3.35 20.88 5.52
C ASN A 65 -2.83 20.84 4.07
N LYS A 66 -1.58 20.39 3.86
CA LYS A 66 -0.99 20.21 2.52
C LYS A 66 -1.05 18.78 2.03
N LEU A 67 -1.56 17.85 2.85
CA LEU A 67 -1.77 16.47 2.43
C LEU A 67 -2.89 16.42 1.40
N LYS A 68 -2.62 15.65 0.35
CA LYS A 68 -3.55 15.31 -0.71
C LYS A 68 -3.68 13.79 -0.81
N ASN A 69 -4.77 13.33 -1.38
CA ASN A 69 -4.98 11.91 -1.64
C ASN A 69 -5.73 11.72 -2.96
N PHE A 70 -5.68 10.48 -3.42
CA PHE A 70 -6.57 9.95 -4.43
C PHE A 70 -7.76 9.27 -3.75
N THR A 71 -8.81 9.01 -4.51
CA THR A 71 -9.89 8.12 -4.09
C THR A 71 -9.74 6.78 -4.79
N PHE A 72 -9.58 5.72 -4.01
CA PHE A 72 -9.53 4.35 -4.52
C PHE A 72 -10.86 3.66 -4.28
N HIS A 73 -11.43 3.11 -5.36
CA HIS A 73 -12.70 2.41 -5.34
C HIS A 73 -12.52 1.02 -5.94
N THR A 74 -13.09 0.03 -5.26
CA THR A 74 -13.04 -1.36 -5.71
C THR A 74 -14.42 -1.98 -5.63
N SER A 75 -14.70 -2.84 -6.60
CA SER A 75 -15.97 -3.56 -6.68
C SER A 75 -15.69 -5.04 -6.90
N LEU A 76 -16.24 -5.88 -6.01
CA LEU A 76 -16.27 -7.32 -6.19
C LEU A 76 -17.53 -7.68 -6.99
N LEU A 77 -17.33 -8.25 -8.16
CA LEU A 77 -18.36 -8.63 -9.10
C LEU A 77 -18.52 -10.15 -9.12
N GLN A 78 -19.77 -10.61 -9.20
CA GLN A 78 -20.09 -11.94 -9.72
C GLN A 78 -20.45 -11.76 -11.19
N VAL A 79 -19.58 -12.21 -12.08
CA VAL A 79 -19.72 -12.05 -13.54
C VAL A 79 -20.11 -13.37 -14.17
N GLN A 80 -21.01 -13.33 -15.16
CA GLN A 80 -21.34 -14.51 -15.94
C GLN A 80 -20.22 -14.83 -16.95
N ILE A 81 -19.94 -16.13 -17.11
CA ILE A 81 -19.08 -16.62 -18.18
C ILE A 81 -19.95 -17.01 -19.37
N ASP A 82 -19.66 -16.42 -20.54
CA ASP A 82 -20.33 -16.77 -21.78
C ASP A 82 -19.93 -18.19 -22.22
N ASN A 83 -20.87 -18.94 -22.81
CA ASN A 83 -20.62 -20.30 -23.31
C ASN A 83 -21.01 -20.44 -24.79
N PRO A 84 -20.06 -20.71 -25.70
CA PRO A 84 -18.61 -20.76 -25.46
C PRO A 84 -18.06 -19.35 -25.14
N PRO A 85 -16.97 -19.24 -24.36
CA PRO A 85 -16.40 -17.94 -24.04
C PRO A 85 -15.87 -17.26 -25.32
N PRO A 86 -16.15 -15.97 -25.56
CA PRO A 86 -15.81 -15.26 -26.79
C PRO A 86 -14.29 -15.20 -27.03
N GLN A 87 -13.50 -15.19 -25.95
CA GLN A 87 -12.07 -15.44 -25.92
C GLN A 87 -11.79 -16.25 -24.65
N LEU A 88 -10.96 -17.30 -24.72
CA LEU A 88 -10.44 -17.92 -23.50
C LEU A 88 -9.78 -16.83 -22.66
N VAL A 89 -10.12 -16.70 -21.38
CA VAL A 89 -9.50 -15.72 -20.48
C VAL A 89 -7.99 -15.99 -20.51
N THR A 90 -7.25 -15.10 -21.17
CA THR A 90 -5.81 -15.28 -21.37
C THR A 90 -5.01 -14.83 -20.16
N TYR A 91 -5.57 -13.90 -19.37
CA TYR A 91 -4.92 -13.27 -18.23
C TYR A 91 -5.91 -13.12 -17.05
N PRO A 92 -5.71 -13.86 -15.94
CA PRO A 92 -6.46 -13.66 -14.70
C PRO A 92 -6.40 -12.24 -14.13
N GLY A 93 -5.32 -11.51 -14.36
CA GLY A 93 -5.17 -10.10 -13.98
C GLY A 93 -4.92 -9.22 -15.19
N ILE A 94 -5.60 -8.08 -15.27
CA ILE A 94 -5.34 -7.05 -16.28
C ILE A 94 -4.97 -5.75 -15.59
N PHE A 95 -4.02 -5.04 -16.20
CA PHE A 95 -3.66 -3.68 -15.84
C PHE A 95 -3.60 -2.80 -17.10
N ALA A 96 -4.20 -1.62 -17.06
CA ALA A 96 -4.29 -0.66 -18.15
C ALA A 96 -3.62 0.67 -17.75
N PRO A 97 -2.30 0.84 -17.98
CA PRO A 97 -1.57 1.99 -17.47
C PRO A 97 -2.07 3.33 -18.03
N LYS A 98 -2.37 3.45 -19.34
CA LYS A 98 -2.98 4.67 -19.90
C LYS A 98 -4.36 5.03 -19.35
N VAL A 99 -5.13 4.04 -18.90
CA VAL A 99 -6.41 4.33 -18.23
C VAL A 99 -6.13 4.84 -16.81
N LEU A 100 -5.19 4.22 -16.10
CA LEU A 100 -4.76 4.69 -14.78
C LEU A 100 -4.24 6.13 -14.81
N GLU A 101 -3.46 6.51 -15.82
CA GLU A 101 -2.90 7.87 -15.95
C GLU A 101 -3.97 8.98 -15.98
N GLN A 102 -5.20 8.67 -16.40
CA GLN A 102 -6.31 9.63 -16.43
C GLN A 102 -6.85 9.91 -15.02
N MET A 103 -6.81 8.91 -14.13
CA MET A 103 -7.31 8.98 -12.76
C MET A 103 -8.71 9.63 -12.66
N ASP A 104 -9.63 9.28 -13.56
CA ASP A 104 -10.97 9.86 -13.65
C ASP A 104 -12.06 8.96 -13.06
N GLY A 105 -11.65 7.89 -12.37
CA GLY A 105 -12.53 6.85 -11.85
C GLY A 105 -12.79 5.70 -12.83
N SER A 106 -12.19 5.71 -14.02
CA SER A 106 -12.22 4.57 -14.94
C SER A 106 -11.60 3.31 -14.32
N VAL A 107 -12.13 2.14 -14.71
CA VAL A 107 -11.57 0.83 -14.38
C VAL A 107 -10.24 0.69 -15.10
N TYR A 108 -9.16 0.69 -14.34
CA TYR A 108 -7.81 0.56 -14.88
C TYR A 108 -7.25 -0.85 -14.68
N ALA A 109 -7.91 -1.70 -13.88
CA ALA A 109 -7.48 -3.07 -13.65
C ALA A 109 -8.65 -3.96 -13.21
N TYR A 110 -8.47 -5.26 -13.42
CA TYR A 110 -9.26 -6.28 -12.73
C TYR A 110 -8.38 -7.45 -12.31
N ARG A 111 -8.91 -8.26 -11.40
CA ARG A 111 -8.39 -9.58 -11.09
C ARG A 111 -9.53 -10.58 -10.94
N ASN A 112 -9.45 -11.65 -11.71
CA ASN A 112 -10.32 -12.81 -11.59
C ASN A 112 -9.90 -13.64 -10.37
N GLU A 113 -10.62 -13.45 -9.27
CA GLU A 113 -10.37 -14.11 -7.99
C GLU A 113 -10.65 -15.61 -8.09
N SER A 114 -11.61 -16.03 -8.92
CA SER A 114 -11.87 -17.45 -9.19
C SER A 114 -10.72 -18.10 -9.94
N ALA A 115 -10.19 -17.46 -10.99
CA ALA A 115 -9.02 -17.97 -11.71
C ALA A 115 -7.77 -17.97 -10.82
N LYS A 116 -7.59 -16.97 -9.96
CA LYS A 116 -6.51 -16.93 -8.97
C LYS A 116 -6.58 -18.10 -7.99
N GLN A 117 -7.78 -18.46 -7.52
CA GLN A 117 -7.97 -19.54 -6.54
C GLN A 117 -7.89 -20.93 -7.19
N PHE A 118 -8.56 -21.13 -8.33
CA PHE A 118 -8.79 -22.46 -8.91
C PHE A 118 -8.01 -22.72 -10.21
N GLY A 119 -7.25 -21.73 -10.69
CA GLY A 119 -6.58 -21.77 -11.98
C GLY A 119 -7.51 -21.38 -13.14
N SER A 120 -6.92 -20.83 -14.20
CA SER A 120 -7.65 -20.28 -15.35
C SER A 120 -8.55 -21.31 -16.06
N LYS A 121 -8.10 -22.57 -16.14
CA LYS A 121 -8.84 -23.63 -16.82
C LYS A 121 -10.20 -23.90 -16.14
N LEU A 122 -10.20 -24.13 -14.83
CA LEU A 122 -11.43 -24.41 -14.08
C LEU A 122 -12.34 -23.18 -14.06
N ALA A 123 -11.77 -21.99 -13.90
CA ALA A 123 -12.55 -20.75 -13.92
C ALA A 123 -13.32 -20.53 -15.24
N ASN A 124 -12.75 -20.95 -16.38
CA ASN A 124 -13.42 -20.88 -17.69
C ASN A 124 -14.54 -21.92 -17.87
N GLU A 125 -14.57 -22.98 -17.06
CA GLU A 125 -15.63 -24.00 -17.07
C GLU A 125 -16.79 -23.64 -16.11
N MET A 126 -16.61 -22.64 -15.24
CA MET A 126 -17.62 -22.19 -14.28
C MET A 126 -18.68 -21.31 -14.95
N ALA A 127 -19.92 -21.35 -14.44
CA ALA A 127 -20.99 -20.47 -14.91
C ALA A 127 -20.79 -19.00 -14.51
N TYR A 128 -20.14 -18.78 -13.36
CA TYR A 128 -19.86 -17.46 -12.82
C TYR A 128 -18.44 -17.39 -12.29
N ASN A 129 -17.81 -16.23 -12.37
CA ASN A 129 -16.54 -15.95 -11.70
C ASN A 129 -16.71 -14.80 -10.72
N LEU A 130 -15.84 -14.77 -9.71
CA LEU A 130 -15.63 -13.61 -8.85
C LEU A 130 -14.50 -12.78 -9.43
N VAL A 131 -14.79 -11.52 -9.74
CA VAL A 131 -13.83 -10.58 -10.34
C VAL A 131 -13.82 -9.30 -9.54
N THR A 132 -12.65 -8.95 -9.00
CA THR A 132 -12.45 -7.63 -8.39
C THR A 132 -12.01 -6.65 -9.47
N VAL A 133 -12.67 -5.50 -9.56
CA VAL A 133 -12.28 -4.39 -10.44
C VAL A 133 -11.77 -3.22 -9.61
N TYR A 134 -10.80 -2.48 -10.17
CA TYR A 134 -10.11 -1.40 -9.49
C TYR A 134 -10.26 -0.09 -10.27
N GLN A 135 -10.71 0.95 -9.58
CA GLN A 135 -10.94 2.30 -10.09
C GLN A 135 -10.17 3.29 -9.22
N LEU A 136 -9.57 4.30 -9.85
CA LEU A 136 -8.83 5.36 -9.16
C LEU A 136 -9.28 6.72 -9.68
N GLN A 137 -9.64 7.59 -8.76
CA GLN A 137 -9.85 9.01 -9.02
C GLN A 137 -8.67 9.79 -8.43
N GLY A 138 -8.14 10.74 -9.18
CA GLY A 138 -7.05 11.61 -8.78
C GLY A 138 -7.46 12.59 -7.68
N GLU A 139 -6.61 13.60 -7.44
CA GLU A 139 -6.91 14.65 -6.48
C GLU A 139 -8.18 15.41 -6.89
N ALA A 140 -9.17 15.46 -5.99
CA ALA A 140 -10.39 16.22 -6.19
C ALA A 140 -10.88 16.84 -4.87
N GLU A 141 -11.56 17.98 -4.94
CA GLU A 141 -12.18 18.61 -3.76
C GLU A 141 -13.23 17.69 -3.14
N THR A 142 -13.92 16.90 -3.96
CA THR A 142 -14.92 15.93 -3.52
C THR A 142 -14.69 14.61 -4.25
N ALA A 143 -14.56 13.54 -3.48
CA ALA A 143 -14.50 12.19 -4.01
C ALA A 143 -15.79 11.85 -4.76
N LEU A 144 -15.68 11.12 -5.88
CA LEU A 144 -16.84 10.57 -6.57
C LEU A 144 -17.60 9.66 -5.58
N PRO A 145 -18.93 9.82 -5.46
CA PRO A 145 -19.71 8.92 -4.65
C PRO A 145 -19.79 7.54 -5.34
N PRO A 146 -20.00 6.44 -4.59
CA PRO A 146 -19.97 5.07 -5.13
C PRO A 146 -20.86 4.84 -6.36
N ASN A 147 -22.02 5.49 -6.42
CA ASN A 147 -22.95 5.38 -7.55
C ASN A 147 -22.41 5.99 -8.86
N GLU A 148 -21.49 6.96 -8.81
CA GLU A 148 -20.83 7.46 -10.03
C GLU A 148 -19.75 6.49 -10.50
N PHE A 149 -18.98 5.88 -9.58
CA PHE A 149 -18.06 4.79 -9.94
C PHE A 149 -18.81 3.63 -10.60
N ASP A 150 -19.98 3.25 -10.09
CA ASP A 150 -20.82 2.20 -10.67
C ASP A 150 -21.31 2.54 -12.09
N LYS A 151 -21.63 3.80 -12.37
CA LYS A 151 -21.99 4.25 -13.72
C LYS A 151 -20.83 4.13 -14.69
N ILE A 152 -19.65 4.61 -14.28
CA ILE A 152 -18.41 4.52 -15.08
C ILE A 152 -18.08 3.05 -15.34
N LEU A 153 -18.13 2.21 -14.31
CA LEU A 153 -17.94 0.76 -14.41
C LEU A 153 -18.86 0.17 -15.47
N LYS A 154 -20.17 0.40 -15.36
CA LYS A 154 -21.16 -0.17 -16.28
C LYS A 154 -20.92 0.24 -17.74
N GLN A 155 -20.63 1.53 -17.95
CA GLN A 155 -20.33 2.04 -19.29
C GLN A 155 -19.05 1.38 -19.84
N GLN A 156 -17.99 1.37 -19.05
CA GLN A 156 -16.69 0.90 -19.51
C GLN A 156 -16.65 -0.61 -19.75
N LEU A 157 -17.31 -1.43 -18.93
CA LEU A 157 -17.39 -2.87 -19.19
C LEU A 157 -18.15 -3.19 -20.49
N THR A 158 -19.03 -2.29 -20.93
CA THR A 158 -19.73 -2.42 -22.22
C THR A 158 -18.81 -2.05 -23.40
N ASP A 159 -18.00 -1.00 -23.23
CA ASP A 159 -17.19 -0.42 -24.31
C ASP A 159 -15.77 -1.00 -24.40
N SER A 160 -15.33 -1.71 -23.36
CA SER A 160 -13.95 -2.20 -23.24
C SER A 160 -13.70 -3.44 -24.10
N ASN A 161 -12.67 -3.36 -24.94
CA ASN A 161 -12.20 -4.50 -25.73
C ASN A 161 -11.26 -5.46 -24.97
N TRP A 162 -10.96 -5.18 -23.70
CA TRP A 162 -10.11 -6.01 -22.85
C TRP A 162 -10.87 -6.68 -21.70
N TRP A 163 -12.17 -6.45 -21.58
CA TRP A 163 -13.06 -7.16 -20.66
C TRP A 163 -13.50 -8.48 -21.30
N PRO A 164 -13.07 -9.65 -20.79
CA PRO A 164 -13.34 -10.93 -21.44
C PRO A 164 -14.64 -11.60 -20.96
N PHE A 165 -15.36 -10.98 -20.02
CA PHE A 165 -16.55 -11.55 -19.40
C PHE A 165 -17.83 -10.95 -19.98
N SER A 166 -18.96 -11.54 -19.61
CA SER A 166 -20.26 -10.96 -19.93
C SER A 166 -20.41 -9.55 -19.33
N THR A 167 -21.23 -8.71 -19.97
CA THR A 167 -21.69 -7.45 -19.39
C THR A 167 -22.77 -7.68 -18.32
N GLU A 168 -23.28 -8.91 -18.19
CA GLU A 168 -24.19 -9.30 -17.13
C GLU A 168 -23.42 -9.69 -15.86
N TYR A 169 -23.57 -8.87 -14.81
CA TYR A 169 -22.90 -9.08 -13.53
C TYR A 169 -23.73 -8.57 -12.36
N LYS A 170 -23.38 -9.04 -11.16
CA LYS A 170 -23.90 -8.54 -9.89
C LYS A 170 -22.75 -7.96 -9.06
N VAL A 171 -22.90 -6.73 -8.59
CA VAL A 171 -21.99 -6.15 -7.59
C VAL A 171 -22.30 -6.80 -6.24
N LEU A 172 -21.33 -7.51 -5.66
CA LEU A 172 -21.46 -8.18 -4.37
C LEU A 172 -20.98 -7.31 -3.20
N LYS A 173 -19.96 -6.49 -3.45
CA LYS A 173 -19.40 -5.56 -2.46
C LYS A 173 -18.68 -4.43 -3.19
N THR A 174 -18.75 -3.24 -2.61
CA THR A 174 -17.85 -2.14 -2.94
C THR A 174 -17.05 -1.71 -1.71
N PHE A 175 -15.87 -1.14 -1.95
CA PHE A 175 -15.02 -0.54 -0.93
C PHE A 175 -14.35 0.71 -1.50
N THR A 176 -14.67 1.86 -0.89
CA THR A 176 -14.08 3.16 -1.22
C THR A 176 -13.22 3.64 -0.06
N THR A 177 -12.02 4.12 -0.35
CA THR A 177 -11.12 4.68 0.66
C THR A 177 -10.29 5.83 0.06
N PRO A 178 -9.93 6.86 0.85
CA PRO A 178 -8.81 7.72 0.48
C PRO A 178 -7.56 6.85 0.32
N TYR A 179 -6.72 7.18 -0.65
CA TYR A 179 -5.57 6.36 -1.03
C TYR A 179 -4.40 7.23 -1.44
N PHE A 180 -3.20 6.79 -1.08
CA PHE A 180 -1.93 7.45 -1.34
C PHE A 180 -1.91 8.87 -0.79
N ASP A 181 -1.86 9.01 0.53
CA ASP A 181 -1.64 10.32 1.15
C ASP A 181 -0.24 10.85 0.81
N HIS A 182 -0.17 12.03 0.20
CA HIS A 182 1.07 12.59 -0.33
C HIS A 182 1.09 14.12 -0.33
N PHE A 183 2.26 14.67 -0.65
CA PHE A 183 2.47 16.10 -0.86
C PHE A 183 2.63 16.42 -2.35
N SER A 184 2.29 17.64 -2.73
CA SER A 184 2.60 18.17 -4.06
C SER A 184 4.12 18.22 -4.30
N ASN A 185 4.53 18.37 -5.57
CA ASN A 185 5.94 18.59 -5.92
C ASN A 185 6.54 19.80 -5.17
N GLU A 186 5.79 20.90 -5.03
CA GLU A 186 6.19 22.07 -4.24
C GLU A 186 6.44 21.69 -2.77
N GLY A 187 5.48 20.95 -2.17
CA GLY A 187 5.61 20.44 -0.81
C GLY A 187 6.82 19.54 -0.59
N LEU A 188 7.17 18.72 -1.58
CA LEU A 188 8.32 17.82 -1.54
C LEU A 188 9.65 18.55 -1.74
N PHE A 189 9.79 19.37 -2.78
CA PHE A 189 11.07 19.92 -3.21
C PHE A 189 11.40 21.27 -2.57
N GLU A 190 10.42 22.17 -2.50
CA GLU A 190 10.65 23.54 -2.02
C GLU A 190 10.48 23.59 -0.50
N GLU A 191 9.38 23.05 -0.01
CA GLU A 191 9.03 23.12 1.40
C GLU A 191 9.62 22.02 2.27
N LYS A 192 10.08 20.93 1.65
CA LYS A 192 10.73 19.80 2.33
C LYS A 192 9.83 19.21 3.43
N LEU A 193 8.52 19.11 3.19
CA LEU A 193 7.53 18.67 4.18
C LEU A 193 7.85 17.32 4.83
N PRO A 194 8.35 16.28 4.11
CA PRO A 194 8.75 15.03 4.75
C PRO A 194 9.84 15.21 5.82
N TRP A 195 10.78 16.13 5.61
CA TRP A 195 11.82 16.43 6.60
C TRP A 195 11.26 17.19 7.81
N LYS A 196 10.25 18.04 7.60
CA LYS A 196 9.55 18.69 8.72
C LYS A 196 8.80 17.68 9.57
N ILE A 197 8.14 16.68 8.96
CA ILE A 197 7.51 15.57 9.71
C ILE A 197 8.56 14.81 10.53
N LEU A 198 9.72 14.50 9.96
CA LEU A 198 10.79 13.85 10.72
C LEU A 198 11.23 14.68 11.93
N ASN A 199 11.29 16.01 11.81
CA ASN A 199 11.56 16.90 12.94
C ASN A 199 10.43 16.97 13.98
N LEU A 200 9.20 16.58 13.62
CA LEU A 200 8.07 16.47 14.56
C LEU A 200 8.15 15.20 15.40
N GLN A 201 8.84 14.15 14.94
CA GLN A 201 8.88 12.87 15.66
C GLN A 201 9.38 13.07 17.09
N GLY A 202 8.53 12.71 18.06
CA GLY A 202 8.78 12.76 19.49
C GLY A 202 8.46 14.08 20.16
N LYS A 203 8.12 15.13 19.41
CA LYS A 203 7.55 16.34 20.01
C LYS A 203 6.24 15.98 20.70
N ASN A 204 6.01 16.54 21.88
CA ASN A 204 4.80 16.33 22.68
C ASN A 204 4.49 14.85 22.97
N LYS A 205 5.53 13.98 23.04
CA LYS A 205 5.38 12.53 23.23
C LYS A 205 4.54 11.88 22.12
N THR A 206 4.64 12.40 20.89
CA THR A 206 3.87 11.91 19.74
C THR A 206 4.78 11.42 18.61
N LEU A 207 4.47 10.27 18.03
CA LEU A 207 5.08 9.75 16.81
C LEU A 207 4.04 9.68 15.68
N TYR A 208 4.47 9.97 14.46
CA TYR A 208 3.63 9.90 13.26
C TYR A 208 4.12 8.78 12.36
N VAL A 209 3.29 7.76 12.10
CA VAL A 209 3.72 6.53 11.42
C VAL A 209 2.76 6.07 10.32
N HIS A 210 1.72 6.84 10.04
CA HIS A 210 0.78 6.56 8.95
C HIS A 210 1.44 6.62 7.57
N GLY A 211 0.80 6.05 6.54
CA GLY A 211 1.32 6.01 5.17
C GLY A 211 1.76 7.36 4.60
N PHE A 212 1.19 8.49 5.06
CA PHE A 212 1.59 9.83 4.61
C PHE A 212 3.04 10.23 4.95
N THR A 213 3.65 9.56 5.93
CA THR A 213 5.04 9.84 6.35
C THR A 213 6.06 9.14 5.47
N CYS A 214 5.61 8.22 4.61
CA CYS A 214 6.43 7.43 3.71
C CYS A 214 5.69 7.22 2.37
N PHE A 215 6.08 6.20 1.61
CA PHE A 215 5.29 5.75 0.46
C PHE A 215 4.22 4.79 0.98
N GLU A 216 2.93 5.01 0.67
CA GLU A 216 1.84 4.20 1.24
C GLU A 216 1.82 2.77 0.67
N SER A 217 2.67 1.92 1.23
CA SER A 217 2.73 0.47 0.98
C SER A 217 3.12 -0.23 2.28
N VAL A 218 2.73 -1.51 2.42
CA VAL A 218 3.01 -2.31 3.62
C VAL A 218 4.52 -2.35 3.92
N LEU A 219 5.35 -2.52 2.89
CA LEU A 219 6.81 -2.52 3.02
C LEU A 219 7.36 -1.21 3.59
N HIS A 220 6.96 -0.08 3.00
CA HIS A 220 7.49 1.21 3.43
C HIS A 220 6.96 1.61 4.82
N CYS A 221 5.77 1.18 5.22
CA CYS A 221 5.32 1.31 6.61
C CYS A 221 6.22 0.54 7.58
N TRP A 222 6.63 -0.69 7.22
CA TRP A 222 7.56 -1.51 8.01
C TRP A 222 8.94 -0.85 8.14
N ASP A 223 9.47 -0.36 7.02
CA ASP A 223 10.80 0.26 6.95
C ASP A 223 10.81 1.66 7.60
N TYR A 224 9.71 2.41 7.48
CA TYR A 224 9.58 3.72 8.16
C TYR A 224 9.51 3.56 9.67
N ALA A 225 8.81 2.53 10.17
CA ALA A 225 8.81 2.21 11.60
C ALA A 225 10.22 1.92 12.12
N GLU A 226 11.04 1.19 11.35
CA GLU A 226 12.45 0.95 11.65
C GLU A 226 13.27 2.24 11.65
N LEU A 227 13.08 3.09 10.63
CA LEU A 227 13.73 4.40 10.53
C LEU A 227 13.45 5.24 11.78
N VAL A 228 12.18 5.36 12.17
CA VAL A 228 11.76 6.18 13.32
C VAL A 228 12.36 5.64 14.62
N LEU A 229 12.25 4.34 14.88
CA LEU A 229 12.68 3.77 16.16
C LEU A 229 14.20 3.75 16.35
N ASN A 230 14.97 3.53 15.28
CA ASN A 230 16.40 3.24 15.39
C ASN A 230 17.33 4.32 14.82
N PHE A 231 16.81 5.27 14.02
CA PHE A 231 17.65 6.21 13.28
C PHE A 231 17.23 7.68 13.40
N VAL A 232 16.05 7.97 13.97
CA VAL A 232 15.59 9.34 14.21
C VAL A 232 15.83 9.71 15.67
N GLY A 233 16.92 10.41 15.97
CA GLY A 233 17.29 10.74 17.36
C GLY A 233 16.25 11.58 18.13
N SER A 234 15.38 12.33 17.44
CA SER A 234 14.25 13.00 18.11
C SER A 234 13.14 12.03 18.53
N ALA A 235 13.02 10.88 17.86
CA ALA A 235 12.07 9.81 18.14
C ALA A 235 12.54 8.84 19.23
N GLU A 236 13.84 8.80 19.55
CA GLU A 236 14.36 8.03 20.70
C GLU A 236 13.93 8.65 22.04
N LYS A 237 13.97 9.98 22.13
CA LYS A 237 13.59 10.73 23.34
C LYS A 237 12.18 10.45 23.90
N PRO A 238 11.10 10.34 23.09
CA PRO A 238 9.76 10.06 23.57
C PRO A 238 9.50 8.58 23.90
N LEU A 239 10.38 7.64 23.56
CA LEU A 239 10.17 6.24 23.90
C LEU A 239 10.17 6.08 25.43
N PRO A 240 9.12 5.49 26.02
CA PRO A 240 9.07 5.35 27.48
C PRO A 240 10.22 4.47 27.98
N THR A 241 10.86 4.87 29.07
CA THR A 241 11.93 4.07 29.69
C THR A 241 11.39 2.79 30.33
N GLU A 242 10.17 2.86 30.89
CA GLU A 242 9.50 1.72 31.51
C GLU A 242 8.72 0.91 30.47
N LEU A 243 8.99 -0.40 30.37
CA LEU A 243 8.37 -1.29 29.38
C LEU A 243 6.86 -1.52 29.58
N ASN A 244 6.32 -1.15 30.74
CA ASN A 244 4.88 -1.21 31.04
C ASN A 244 4.18 0.16 30.96
N ALA A 245 4.91 1.22 30.59
CA ALA A 245 4.33 2.54 30.39
C ALA A 245 3.22 2.46 29.32
N PRO A 246 2.08 3.16 29.52
CA PRO A 246 0.99 3.10 28.55
C PRO A 246 1.40 3.76 27.23
N ILE A 247 1.28 3.02 26.13
CA ILE A 247 1.43 3.50 24.77
C ILE A 247 0.09 3.36 24.07
N VAL A 248 -0.38 4.43 23.42
CA VAL A 248 -1.62 4.41 22.65
C VAL A 248 -1.33 4.67 21.18
N ILE A 249 -1.89 3.85 20.30
CA ILE A 249 -1.79 3.98 18.84
C ILE A 249 -3.18 4.29 18.28
N LEU A 250 -3.30 5.39 17.53
CA LEU A 250 -4.53 5.76 16.84
C LEU A 250 -4.49 5.23 15.41
N GLY A 251 -5.39 4.28 15.10
CA GLY A 251 -5.52 3.61 13.82
C GLY A 251 -4.97 2.18 13.84
N ALA A 252 -5.83 1.21 13.57
CA ALA A 252 -5.49 -0.21 13.39
C ALA A 252 -5.30 -0.57 11.90
N GLY A 253 -4.90 0.40 11.09
CA GLY A 253 -4.38 0.14 9.74
C GLY A 253 -3.03 -0.60 9.77
N VAL A 254 -2.54 -0.97 8.59
CA VAL A 254 -1.26 -1.69 8.44
C VAL A 254 -0.12 -0.99 9.19
N SER A 255 0.02 0.33 9.05
CA SER A 255 1.05 1.11 9.76
C SER A 255 0.98 0.94 11.27
N GLY A 256 -0.22 1.03 11.86
CA GLY A 256 -0.41 0.91 13.30
C GLY A 256 -0.11 -0.50 13.83
N LEU A 257 -0.61 -1.52 13.13
CA LEU A 257 -0.36 -2.93 13.48
C LEU A 257 1.13 -3.30 13.39
N LEU A 258 1.82 -2.84 12.33
CA LEU A 258 3.25 -3.07 12.16
C LEU A 258 4.08 -2.31 13.20
N PHE A 259 3.72 -1.06 13.51
CA PHE A 259 4.41 -0.29 14.54
C PHE A 259 4.23 -0.92 15.93
N ALA A 260 3.01 -1.35 16.26
CA ALA A 260 2.71 -2.11 17.49
C ALA A 260 3.55 -3.38 17.61
N THR A 261 3.73 -4.09 16.49
CA THR A 261 4.56 -5.31 16.43
C THR A 261 6.02 -5.00 16.77
N ARG A 262 6.59 -3.91 16.23
CA ARG A 262 7.95 -3.47 16.60
C ARG A 262 8.07 -3.09 18.07
N LEU A 263 7.13 -2.30 18.60
CA LEU A 263 7.11 -1.94 20.02
C LEU A 263 7.04 -3.18 20.92
N LYS A 264 6.19 -4.16 20.58
CA LYS A 264 6.10 -5.42 21.33
C LYS A 264 7.43 -6.19 21.29
N ARG A 265 8.11 -6.20 20.14
CA ARG A 265 9.45 -6.82 19.99
C ARG A 265 10.55 -6.08 20.76
N LEU A 266 10.40 -4.78 21.00
CA LEU A 266 11.25 -4.00 21.92
C LEU A 266 10.94 -4.27 23.40
N GLY A 267 9.93 -5.09 23.71
CA GLY A 267 9.59 -5.50 25.07
C GLY A 267 8.47 -4.69 25.73
N TYR A 268 7.87 -3.72 25.03
CA TYR A 268 6.73 -2.98 25.56
C TYR A 268 5.51 -3.89 25.73
N THR A 269 4.84 -3.78 26.88
CA THR A 269 3.77 -4.70 27.31
C THR A 269 2.40 -4.04 27.42
N ASN A 270 2.34 -2.70 27.46
CA ASN A 270 1.12 -1.93 27.64
C ASN A 270 0.83 -1.06 26.40
N ILE A 271 0.49 -1.73 25.29
CA ILE A 271 0.18 -1.11 24.02
C ILE A 271 -1.32 -1.26 23.75
N GLU A 272 -2.02 -0.15 23.58
CA GLU A 272 -3.42 -0.11 23.17
C GLU A 272 -3.53 0.49 21.77
N ILE A 273 -4.34 -0.13 20.91
CA ILE A 273 -4.66 0.39 19.58
C ILE A 273 -6.13 0.79 19.58
N LEU A 274 -6.40 2.04 19.22
CA LEU A 274 -7.75 2.59 19.08
C LEU A 274 -8.08 2.74 17.60
N GLU A 275 -9.16 2.10 17.17
CA GLU A 275 -9.65 2.12 15.80
C GLU A 275 -11.08 2.63 15.79
N SER A 276 -11.39 3.56 14.89
CA SER A 276 -12.71 4.18 14.82
C SER A 276 -13.73 3.34 14.06
N THR A 277 -13.26 2.36 13.29
CA THR A 277 -14.11 1.43 12.54
C THR A 277 -14.27 0.09 13.27
N ASP A 278 -15.18 -0.75 12.77
CA ASP A 278 -15.43 -2.11 13.28
C ASP A 278 -14.42 -3.15 12.76
N ARG A 279 -13.35 -2.71 12.10
CA ARG A 279 -12.38 -3.57 11.43
C ARG A 279 -10.96 -3.03 11.56
N TYR A 280 -10.00 -3.93 11.52
CA TYR A 280 -8.58 -3.59 11.43
C TYR A 280 -8.08 -3.71 9.98
N CYS A 281 -6.77 -3.55 9.77
CA CYS A 281 -6.06 -3.62 8.48
C CYS A 281 -6.30 -2.44 7.52
N GLY A 282 -7.14 -1.45 7.86
CA GLY A 282 -7.24 -0.18 7.13
C GLY A 282 -7.57 -0.37 5.66
N LYS A 283 -6.67 -0.02 4.73
CA LYS A 283 -6.93 -0.13 3.29
C LYS A 283 -6.75 -1.55 2.74
N THR A 284 -6.21 -2.47 3.53
CA THR A 284 -6.16 -3.90 3.19
C THR A 284 -7.50 -4.53 3.54
N TYR A 285 -8.25 -4.93 2.52
CA TYR A 285 -9.61 -5.45 2.68
C TYR A 285 -9.82 -6.72 1.86
N THR A 286 -10.12 -7.80 2.56
CA THR A 286 -10.26 -9.14 2.00
C THR A 286 -11.65 -9.67 2.31
N ILE A 287 -12.30 -10.29 1.33
CA ILE A 287 -13.58 -10.98 1.50
C ILE A 287 -13.43 -12.41 1.05
N THR A 288 -13.84 -13.33 1.90
CA THR A 288 -13.89 -14.75 1.54
C THR A 288 -15.31 -15.10 1.11
N LYS A 289 -15.43 -15.72 -0.07
CA LYS A 289 -16.70 -16.19 -0.63
C LYS A 289 -16.68 -17.70 -0.77
N ASN A 290 -17.77 -18.31 -0.33
CA ASN A 290 -18.00 -19.74 -0.44
C ASN A 290 -18.68 -20.13 -1.75
N GLU A 291 -19.05 -19.19 -2.62
CA GLU A 291 -19.61 -19.40 -3.96
C GLU A 291 -19.30 -18.20 -4.85
N PRO A 292 -19.24 -18.37 -6.19
CA PRO A 292 -19.20 -19.64 -6.93
C PRO A 292 -17.84 -20.37 -6.81
N TYR A 293 -17.85 -21.71 -6.80
CA TYR A 293 -16.66 -22.56 -6.90
C TYR A 293 -16.90 -23.67 -7.96
N PRO A 294 -15.84 -24.27 -8.53
CA PRO A 294 -15.99 -25.35 -9.48
C PRO A 294 -16.40 -26.66 -8.77
N GLY A 295 -17.51 -27.27 -9.22
CA GLY A 295 -17.93 -28.60 -8.78
C GLY A 295 -18.20 -28.71 -7.27
N GLU A 296 -17.58 -29.70 -6.60
CA GLU A 296 -17.66 -29.93 -5.14
C GLU A 296 -16.45 -29.34 -4.38
N SER A 297 -15.69 -28.41 -4.97
CA SER A 297 -14.50 -27.85 -4.30
C SER A 297 -14.87 -27.26 -2.93
N PRO A 298 -14.23 -27.69 -1.83
CA PRO A 298 -14.50 -27.15 -0.50
C PRO A 298 -13.77 -25.81 -0.25
N GLU A 299 -12.97 -25.33 -1.20
CA GLU A 299 -12.13 -24.15 -1.04
C GLU A 299 -12.90 -22.86 -1.31
N ASN A 300 -12.91 -21.97 -0.33
CA ASN A 300 -13.45 -20.64 -0.50
C ASN A 300 -12.57 -19.79 -1.42
N THR A 301 -13.19 -18.91 -2.21
CA THR A 301 -12.46 -17.90 -2.97
C THR A 301 -12.11 -16.71 -2.07
N VAL A 302 -10.83 -16.41 -1.93
CA VAL A 302 -10.34 -15.19 -1.28
C VAL A 302 -10.36 -14.04 -2.30
N CYS A 303 -11.06 -12.95 -2.04
CA CYS A 303 -11.17 -11.79 -2.92
C CYS A 303 -10.51 -10.57 -2.26
N GLU A 304 -9.49 -9.96 -2.90
CA GLU A 304 -8.81 -8.78 -2.34
C GLU A 304 -9.32 -7.49 -2.97
N LEU A 305 -9.95 -6.65 -2.15
CA LEU A 305 -10.44 -5.32 -2.49
C LEU A 305 -9.42 -4.22 -2.14
N GLY A 306 -8.25 -4.60 -1.60
CA GLY A 306 -7.18 -3.68 -1.20
C GLY A 306 -5.80 -4.15 -1.67
N THR A 307 -4.86 -4.23 -0.73
CA THR A 307 -3.49 -4.72 -0.97
C THR A 307 -3.50 -6.16 -1.46
N CYS A 308 -2.82 -6.45 -2.56
CA CYS A 308 -3.03 -7.74 -3.24
C CYS A 308 -1.80 -8.29 -3.99
N TYR A 309 -0.64 -7.65 -3.88
CA TYR A 309 0.62 -8.09 -4.49
C TYR A 309 1.82 -7.87 -3.57
N LEU A 310 2.76 -8.81 -3.61
CA LEU A 310 4.10 -8.69 -3.05
C LEU A 310 5.09 -8.66 -4.22
N SER A 311 6.00 -7.70 -4.22
CA SER A 311 7.15 -7.71 -5.12
C SER A 311 8.36 -8.34 -4.42
N PRO A 312 9.42 -8.73 -5.15
CA PRO A 312 10.66 -9.22 -4.51
C PRO A 312 11.32 -8.24 -3.51
N ALA A 313 10.92 -6.97 -3.52
CA ALA A 313 11.36 -6.01 -2.51
C ALA A 313 10.82 -6.33 -1.09
N TYR A 314 9.83 -7.21 -0.97
CA TYR A 314 9.21 -7.60 0.30
C TYR A 314 9.96 -8.75 1.01
N ASP A 315 10.98 -9.35 0.39
CA ASP A 315 11.61 -10.57 0.93
C ASP A 315 12.13 -10.40 2.37
N HIS A 316 12.72 -9.24 2.71
CA HIS A 316 13.18 -9.00 4.09
C HIS A 316 12.03 -8.79 5.06
N LEU A 317 10.94 -8.14 4.64
CA LEU A 317 9.74 -8.00 5.47
C LEU A 317 9.11 -9.37 5.74
N ILE A 318 9.03 -10.23 4.71
CA ILE A 318 8.50 -11.59 4.83
C ILE A 318 9.34 -12.41 5.82
N GLU A 319 10.67 -12.35 5.71
CA GLU A 319 11.57 -13.03 6.65
C GLU A 319 11.43 -12.46 8.08
N ASP A 320 11.37 -11.14 8.22
CA ASP A 320 11.21 -10.44 9.50
C ASP A 320 9.88 -10.77 10.18
N LEU A 321 8.83 -11.10 9.42
CA LEU A 321 7.47 -11.37 9.88
C LEU A 321 7.06 -12.83 9.68
N LYS A 322 8.00 -13.74 9.46
CA LYS A 322 7.74 -15.14 9.08
C LYS A 322 6.81 -15.89 10.03
N GLU A 323 6.74 -15.50 11.30
CA GLU A 323 5.80 -16.10 12.25
C GLU A 323 4.33 -15.85 11.92
N PHE A 324 4.03 -14.80 11.15
CA PHE A 324 2.68 -14.46 10.70
C PHE A 324 2.33 -15.13 9.36
N PHE A 325 3.29 -15.77 8.70
CA PHE A 325 3.12 -16.46 7.42
C PHE A 325 3.02 -17.99 7.57
N VAL A 326 2.95 -18.50 8.81
CA VAL A 326 2.71 -19.93 9.07
C VAL A 326 1.38 -20.32 8.42
N ASP A 327 1.40 -21.36 7.59
CA ASP A 327 0.28 -21.84 6.78
C ASP A 327 -0.26 -20.85 5.73
N ASN A 328 0.49 -19.77 5.43
CA ASN A 328 0.13 -18.77 4.43
C ASN A 328 1.34 -18.46 3.52
N ALA A 329 1.76 -19.47 2.75
CA ALA A 329 2.91 -19.35 1.86
C ALA A 329 2.64 -18.35 0.72
N PRO A 330 3.62 -17.51 0.33
CA PRO A 330 3.50 -16.67 -0.86
C PRO A 330 3.19 -17.49 -2.10
N ILE A 331 2.20 -17.06 -2.88
CA ILE A 331 1.88 -17.68 -4.17
C ILE A 331 2.67 -16.96 -5.26
N ASN A 332 3.60 -17.67 -5.91
CA ASN A 332 4.34 -17.12 -7.04
C ASN A 332 3.54 -17.30 -8.35
N PHE A 333 2.77 -16.27 -8.69
CA PHE A 333 1.96 -16.27 -9.91
C PHE A 333 2.79 -16.39 -11.19
N ALA A 334 4.05 -15.91 -11.20
CA ALA A 334 4.89 -15.95 -12.41
C ALA A 334 5.45 -17.34 -12.71
N GLU A 335 5.67 -18.17 -11.69
CA GLU A 335 6.14 -19.56 -11.85
C GLU A 335 5.00 -20.52 -12.22
N GLY A 336 3.81 -20.34 -11.65
CA GLY A 336 2.66 -21.21 -11.87
C GLY A 336 1.82 -20.88 -13.10
N GLU A 337 1.70 -19.59 -13.44
CA GLU A 337 0.94 -19.09 -14.59
C GLU A 337 1.69 -17.89 -15.21
N PRO A 338 2.68 -18.09 -16.12
CA PRO A 338 3.51 -17.00 -16.66
C PRO A 338 2.71 -15.89 -17.38
N ASN A 339 1.47 -16.21 -17.78
CA ASN A 339 0.49 -15.27 -18.34
C ASN A 339 -0.55 -14.84 -17.29
N PHE A 340 -0.20 -14.79 -16.00
CA PHE A 340 -1.16 -14.36 -14.98
C PHE A 340 -1.60 -12.91 -15.20
N ARG A 341 -0.67 -12.05 -15.63
CA ARG A 341 -0.91 -10.61 -15.77
C ARG A 341 -0.73 -10.13 -17.21
N GLY A 342 -1.81 -9.60 -17.78
CA GLY A 342 -1.82 -8.89 -19.05
C GLY A 342 -1.81 -7.38 -18.87
N ILE A 343 -1.17 -6.67 -19.79
CA ILE A 343 -1.06 -5.21 -19.82
C ILE A 343 -1.77 -4.70 -21.07
N VAL A 344 -2.78 -3.83 -20.88
CA VAL A 344 -3.44 -3.13 -21.99
C VAL A 344 -2.51 -2.04 -22.50
N ILE A 345 -2.32 -1.99 -23.80
CA ILE A 345 -1.27 -1.16 -24.43
C ILE A 345 -1.80 -0.16 -25.46
N LYS A 346 -3.11 -0.02 -25.55
CA LYS A 346 -3.75 0.99 -26.41
C LYS A 346 -3.22 2.39 -26.05
N GLY A 347 -2.53 3.03 -26.99
CA GLY A 347 -1.95 4.37 -26.80
C GLY A 347 -0.67 4.42 -25.96
N GLU A 348 -0.04 3.27 -25.66
CA GLU A 348 1.24 3.23 -24.92
C GLU A 348 2.48 3.43 -25.80
N PHE A 349 2.38 3.12 -27.08
CA PHE A 349 3.50 3.02 -28.02
C PHE A 349 3.22 3.77 -29.32
N GLU A 350 4.29 4.20 -29.96
CA GLU A 350 4.30 4.82 -31.30
C GLU A 350 5.20 4.00 -32.23
N GLU A 351 5.13 4.26 -33.54
CA GLU A 351 6.07 3.66 -34.49
C GLU A 351 7.53 3.96 -34.10
N PRO A 352 8.46 3.00 -34.19
CA PRO A 352 8.32 1.65 -34.74
C PRO A 352 7.99 0.55 -33.71
N TYR A 353 7.46 0.91 -32.54
CA TYR A 353 7.19 0.00 -31.42
C TYR A 353 5.72 -0.39 -31.28
N LEU A 354 4.86 -0.06 -32.25
CA LEU A 354 3.45 -0.42 -32.23
C LEU A 354 3.30 -1.95 -32.35
N PRO A 355 2.80 -2.65 -31.32
CA PRO A 355 2.58 -4.08 -31.41
C PRO A 355 1.21 -4.38 -32.02
N GLU A 356 1.05 -5.59 -32.57
CA GLU A 356 -0.21 -6.03 -33.20
C GLU A 356 -1.32 -6.34 -32.19
N ASN A 357 -0.95 -6.88 -31.02
CA ASN A 357 -1.88 -7.27 -29.98
C ASN A 357 -2.33 -6.05 -29.15
N ALA A 358 -3.57 -6.07 -28.64
CA ALA A 358 -4.07 -5.02 -27.75
C ALA A 358 -3.64 -5.20 -26.28
N ILE A 359 -3.21 -6.43 -25.93
CA ILE A 359 -2.78 -6.84 -24.59
C ILE A 359 -1.49 -7.64 -24.74
N LEU A 360 -0.49 -7.33 -23.91
CA LEU A 360 0.77 -8.08 -23.82
C LEU A 360 0.91 -8.73 -22.45
N SER A 361 1.68 -9.82 -22.34
CA SER A 361 2.13 -10.28 -21.02
C SER A 361 2.98 -9.19 -20.35
N GLN A 362 3.05 -9.22 -19.01
CA GLN A 362 3.88 -8.27 -18.27
C GLN A 362 5.35 -8.27 -18.74
N GLN A 363 5.91 -9.44 -19.07
CA GLN A 363 7.30 -9.56 -19.52
C GLN A 363 7.51 -8.92 -20.90
N GLU A 364 6.62 -9.19 -21.86
CA GLU A 364 6.65 -8.56 -23.19
C GLU A 364 6.51 -7.04 -23.09
N TYR A 365 5.57 -6.56 -22.27
CA TYR A 365 5.38 -5.13 -22.02
C TYR A 365 6.66 -4.48 -21.49
N ILE A 366 7.31 -5.06 -20.46
CA ILE A 366 8.54 -4.50 -19.89
C ILE A 366 9.65 -4.41 -20.94
N LEU A 367 9.84 -5.47 -21.74
CA LEU A 367 10.85 -5.49 -22.79
C LEU A 367 10.55 -4.43 -23.86
N LEU A 368 9.31 -4.34 -24.34
CA LEU A 368 8.90 -3.37 -25.36
C LEU A 368 9.01 -1.93 -24.83
N LYS A 369 8.58 -1.67 -23.59
CA LYS A 369 8.71 -0.37 -22.94
C LYS A 369 10.17 0.05 -22.77
N ALA A 370 11.04 -0.88 -22.39
CA ALA A 370 12.47 -0.62 -22.30
C ALA A 370 13.08 -0.30 -23.68
N LYS A 371 12.70 -1.03 -24.74
CA LYS A 371 13.14 -0.72 -26.11
C LYS A 371 12.74 0.70 -26.52
N ALA A 372 11.47 1.05 -26.32
CA ALA A 372 10.95 2.38 -26.64
C ALA A 372 11.65 3.49 -25.85
N LEU A 373 11.73 3.38 -24.52
CA LEU A 373 12.35 4.40 -23.66
C LEU A 373 13.86 4.58 -23.90
N LEU A 374 14.54 3.52 -24.35
CA LEU A 374 15.97 3.55 -24.64
C LEU A 374 16.28 3.79 -26.12
N ASN A 375 15.26 4.01 -26.96
CA ASN A 375 15.37 4.13 -28.42
C ASN A 375 16.20 3.00 -29.06
N LEU A 376 15.96 1.76 -28.64
CA LEU A 376 16.62 0.58 -29.21
C LEU A 376 15.84 0.04 -30.41
N PRO A 377 16.50 -0.52 -31.44
CA PRO A 377 15.78 -1.16 -32.55
C PRO A 377 14.71 -2.16 -32.08
N PRO A 378 13.48 -2.17 -32.65
CA PRO A 378 12.40 -3.06 -32.21
C PRO A 378 12.78 -4.55 -32.24
N ASP A 379 13.61 -4.94 -33.21
CA ASP A 379 14.12 -6.30 -33.43
C ASP A 379 15.30 -6.67 -32.51
N VAL A 380 15.76 -5.76 -31.64
CA VAL A 380 16.84 -6.07 -30.70
C VAL A 380 16.47 -7.27 -29.82
N ALA A 381 17.44 -8.18 -29.66
CA ALA A 381 17.28 -9.39 -28.88
C ALA A 381 16.97 -9.07 -27.40
N PRO A 382 16.00 -9.76 -26.76
CA PRO A 382 15.62 -9.53 -25.36
C PRO A 382 16.79 -9.56 -24.38
N GLU A 383 17.78 -10.42 -24.58
CA GLU A 383 18.96 -10.58 -23.72
C GLU A 383 19.79 -9.30 -23.66
N VAL A 384 19.87 -8.58 -24.78
CA VAL A 384 20.58 -7.29 -24.86
C VAL A 384 19.84 -6.22 -24.06
N VAL A 385 18.50 -6.19 -24.14
CA VAL A 385 17.66 -5.27 -23.36
C VAL A 385 17.79 -5.57 -21.87
N MET A 386 17.64 -6.83 -21.48
CA MET A 386 17.79 -7.28 -20.09
C MET A 386 19.17 -6.96 -19.53
N SER A 387 20.24 -7.13 -20.32
CA SER A 387 21.60 -6.76 -19.91
C SER A 387 21.75 -5.26 -19.67
N LYS A 388 21.11 -4.42 -20.51
CA LYS A 388 21.10 -2.96 -20.32
C LYS A 388 20.32 -2.56 -19.06
N ILE A 389 19.16 -3.18 -18.82
CA ILE A 389 18.37 -2.98 -17.60
C ILE A 389 19.20 -3.36 -16.36
N ALA A 390 19.82 -4.54 -16.37
CA ALA A 390 20.65 -5.02 -15.26
C ALA A 390 21.84 -4.08 -14.98
N LEU A 391 22.51 -3.58 -16.03
CA LEU A 391 23.59 -2.61 -15.87
C LEU A 391 23.09 -1.28 -15.29
N ALA A 392 21.93 -0.79 -15.73
CA ALA A 392 21.33 0.43 -15.20
C ALA A 392 20.96 0.28 -13.72
N LEU A 393 20.37 -0.87 -13.36
CA LEU A 393 20.05 -1.23 -11.98
C LEU A 393 21.32 -1.30 -11.12
N ALA A 394 22.38 -1.96 -11.59
CA ALA A 394 23.66 -2.02 -10.86
C ALA A 394 24.25 -0.61 -10.62
N LYS A 395 24.21 0.26 -11.63
CA LYS A 395 24.64 1.67 -11.49
C LYS A 395 23.79 2.42 -10.46
N TYR A 396 22.47 2.24 -10.51
CA TYR A 396 21.55 2.80 -9.52
C TYR A 396 21.88 2.31 -8.11
N SER A 397 22.05 1.00 -7.90
CA SER A 397 22.40 0.42 -6.60
C SER A 397 23.72 0.96 -6.06
N VAL A 398 24.74 1.14 -6.91
CA VAL A 398 26.02 1.75 -6.50
C VAL A 398 25.83 3.22 -6.11
N LEU A 399 25.08 4.00 -6.90
CA LEU A 399 24.81 5.41 -6.58
C LEU A 399 24.01 5.53 -5.28
N HIS A 400 22.97 4.72 -5.14
CA HIS A 400 22.16 4.63 -3.92
C HIS A 400 23.04 4.29 -2.72
N TRP A 401 23.88 3.26 -2.80
CA TRP A 401 24.80 2.90 -1.72
C TRP A 401 25.75 4.06 -1.37
N LYS A 402 26.33 4.75 -2.36
CA LYS A 402 27.22 5.91 -2.13
C LYS A 402 26.50 7.06 -1.43
N LEU A 403 25.26 7.36 -1.80
CA LEU A 403 24.50 8.46 -1.20
C LEU A 403 24.01 8.14 0.21
N TRP A 404 23.65 6.88 0.47
CA TRP A 404 22.98 6.47 1.71
C TRP A 404 23.89 5.81 2.75
N VAL A 405 24.98 5.15 2.35
CA VAL A 405 25.91 4.49 3.30
C VAL A 405 27.03 5.43 3.76
N HIS A 406 27.48 6.38 2.93
CA HIS A 406 28.49 7.36 3.37
C HIS A 406 27.95 8.32 4.45
N LYS A 407 26.64 8.62 4.45
CA LYS A 407 26.00 9.41 5.51
C LYS A 407 25.83 8.65 6.83
N ARG A 408 25.91 7.31 6.85
CA ARG A 408 25.84 6.52 8.10
C ARG A 408 27.13 6.54 8.93
N ARG A 409 28.23 7.10 8.41
CA ARG A 409 29.53 7.16 9.12
C ARG A 409 29.92 8.57 9.59
N CYS A 410 29.09 9.58 9.34
CA CYS A 410 29.43 10.98 9.62
C CYS A 410 28.49 11.70 10.60
N HIS A 411 27.58 10.98 11.26
CA HIS A 411 26.77 11.51 12.36
C HIS A 411 26.90 10.63 13.60
#